data_AF-A0A4Y8C7G8-F1
#
_entry.id   AF-A0A4Y8C7G8-F1
#
_cell.length_a   1.000
_cell.length_b   1.000
_cell.length_c   1.000
_cell.angle_alpha   90.00
_cell.angle_beta   90.00
_cell.angle_gamma   90.00
#
_symmetry.space_group_name_H-M   'P 1'
#
loop_
_entity.id
_entity.type
_entity.pdbx_description
1 polymer ?
#
loop_
_entity_poly.entity_id
_entity_poly.type
_entity_poly.pdbx_seq_one_letter_code
_entity_poly.pdbx_strand_id
1 'polypeptide(L)'
;FQNALLGAILVSIACGIIGTLVMINRLFSMAGGITHGAFGGIGIAFYFSLPILLSTGIFTLFLAFLVAFLAKHYEHRSDSIIAVIWAFGMAVGIILIDLSPSYNTDLMAYL
;
A
#
# COMPACT_ATOMS: atom_id res chain seq x y z
N PHE A 1 -34.80 14.34 -8.05
CA PHE A 1 -34.36 13.57 -6.86
C PHE A 1 -34.72 12.08 -6.92
N GLN A 2 -35.88 11.66 -7.45
CA GLN A 2 -36.26 10.24 -7.55
C GLN A 2 -35.26 9.37 -8.35
N ASN A 3 -34.79 9.84 -9.51
CA ASN A 3 -33.80 9.10 -10.32
C ASN A 3 -32.45 8.95 -9.61
N ALA A 4 -32.05 9.94 -8.81
CA ALA A 4 -30.82 9.87 -8.03
C ALA A 4 -30.94 8.84 -6.89
N LEU A 5 -32.12 8.74 -6.26
CA LEU A 5 -32.39 7.77 -5.21
C LEU A 5 -32.42 6.33 -5.75
N LEU A 6 -33.10 6.12 -6.89
CA LEU A 6 -33.10 4.83 -7.60
C LEU A 6 -31.71 4.43 -8.08
N GLY A 7 -30.94 5.39 -8.62
CA GLY A 7 -29.55 5.18 -9.00
C GLY A 7 -28.68 4.77 -7.82
N ALA A 8 -28.81 5.44 -6.67
CA ALA A 8 -28.05 5.13 -5.46
C ALA A 8 -28.35 3.72 -4.93
N ILE A 9 -29.61 3.27 -4.99
CA ILE A 9 -30.00 1.91 -4.57
C ILE A 9 -29.36 0.86 -5.49
N LEU A 10 -29.47 1.05 -6.81
CA LEU A 10 -28.87 0.13 -7.79
C LEU A 10 -27.34 0.07 -7.64
N VAL A 11 -26.69 1.22 -7.46
CA VAL A 11 -25.24 1.32 -7.23
C VAL A 11 -24.83 0.65 -5.91
N SER A 12 -25.63 0.79 -4.84
CA SER A 12 -25.35 0.15 -3.56
C SER A 12 -25.36 -1.38 -3.67
N ILE A 13 -26.34 -1.95 -4.37
CA ILE A 13 -26.42 -3.40 -4.63
C ILE A 13 -25.22 -3.86 -5.46
N ALA A 14 -24.92 -3.16 -6.55
CA ALA A 14 -23.76 -3.49 -7.39
C ALA A 14 -22.45 -3.42 -6.61
N CYS A 15 -22.28 -2.40 -5.77
CA CYS A 15 -21.11 -2.23 -4.91
C CYS A 15 -21.00 -3.36 -3.87
N GLY A 16 -22.11 -3.80 -3.27
CA GLY A 16 -22.12 -4.93 -2.35
C GLY A 16 -21.68 -6.24 -3.00
N ILE A 17 -22.13 -6.52 -4.23
CA ILE A 17 -21.73 -7.71 -4.99
C ILE A 17 -20.25 -7.65 -5.38
N ILE A 18 -19.79 -6.50 -5.89
CA ILE A 18 -18.38 -6.32 -6.26
C ILE A 18 -17.49 -6.40 -5.01
N GLY A 19 -17.89 -5.78 -3.91
CA GLY A 19 -17.13 -5.78 -2.65
C GLY A 19 -16.94 -7.18 -2.06
N THR A 20 -17.98 -8.02 -2.09
CA THR A 20 -17.89 -9.42 -1.64
C THR A 20 -16.96 -10.24 -2.52
N LEU A 21 -17.02 -10.08 -3.84
CA LEU A 21 -16.08 -10.71 -4.78
C LEU A 21 -14.63 -10.26 -4.56
N VAL A 22 -14.42 -8.96 -4.34
CA VAL A 22 -13.09 -8.38 -4.07
C VAL A 22 -12.49 -8.92 -2.77
N MET A 23 -13.33 -9.14 -1.73
CA MET A 23 -12.88 -9.74 -0.47
C MET A 23 -12.52 -11.22 -0.62
N ILE A 24 -13.37 -12.02 -1.28
CA ILE A 24 -13.12 -13.46 -1.50
C ILE A 24 -11.85 -13.66 -2.35
N ASN A 25 -11.65 -12.82 -3.35
CA ASN A 25 -10.46 -12.88 -4.21
C ASN A 25 -9.19 -12.28 -3.57
N ARG A 26 -9.25 -11.83 -2.30
CA ARG A 26 -8.13 -11.26 -1.53
C ARG A 26 -7.39 -10.10 -2.21
N LEU A 27 -8.00 -9.47 -3.21
CA LEU A 27 -7.41 -8.38 -3.99
C LEU A 27 -7.16 -7.16 -3.12
N PHE A 28 -8.11 -6.87 -2.21
CA PHE A 28 -7.99 -5.75 -1.27
C PHE A 28 -6.88 -5.96 -0.23
N SER A 29 -6.73 -7.20 0.26
CA SER A 29 -5.66 -7.57 1.21
C SER A 29 -4.29 -7.32 0.59
N MET A 30 -4.07 -7.80 -0.65
CA MET A 30 -2.82 -7.59 -1.37
C MET A 30 -2.53 -6.11 -1.65
N ALA A 31 -3.53 -5.37 -2.13
CA ALA A 31 -3.39 -3.94 -2.39
C ALA A 31 -3.00 -3.18 -1.11
N GLY A 32 -3.66 -3.46 0.02
CA GLY A 32 -3.35 -2.85 1.32
C GLY A 32 -1.96 -3.21 1.83
N GLY A 33 -1.51 -4.46 1.67
CA GLY A 33 -0.14 -4.86 2.05
C GLY A 33 0.92 -4.14 1.21
N ILE A 34 0.68 -3.94 -0.08
CA ILE A 34 1.62 -3.26 -0.97
C ILE A 34 1.72 -1.76 -0.67
N THR A 35 0.59 -1.08 -0.43
CA THR A 35 0.59 0.37 -0.15
C THR A 35 1.33 0.71 1.14
N HIS A 36 1.12 -0.06 2.19
CA HIS A 36 1.83 0.14 3.46
C HIS A 36 3.24 -0.44 3.45
N GLY A 37 3.48 -1.52 2.72
CA GLY A 37 4.84 -2.01 2.52
C GLY A 37 5.71 -1.02 1.73
N ALA A 38 5.11 -0.25 0.80
CA ALA A 38 5.78 0.81 0.04
C ALA A 38 6.37 1.92 0.92
N PHE A 39 5.91 2.05 2.17
CA PHE A 39 6.48 2.97 3.16
C PHE A 39 7.97 2.71 3.42
N GLY A 40 8.45 1.47 3.23
CA GLY A 40 9.87 1.14 3.25
C GLY A 40 10.66 1.88 2.17
N GLY A 41 10.10 2.04 0.97
CA GLY A 41 10.72 2.77 -0.14
C GLY A 41 10.81 4.27 0.09
N ILE A 42 9.83 4.82 0.83
CA ILE A 42 9.84 6.20 1.31
C ILE A 42 11.01 6.38 2.30
N GLY A 43 11.17 5.47 3.27
CA GLY A 43 12.29 5.51 4.21
C GLY A 43 13.66 5.43 3.55
N ILE A 44 13.82 4.57 2.53
CA ILE A 44 15.07 4.50 1.73
C ILE A 44 15.32 5.83 1.00
N ALA A 45 14.26 6.46 0.45
CA ALA A 45 14.39 7.74 -0.23
C ALA A 45 14.91 8.83 0.71
N PHE A 46 14.36 8.89 1.93
CA PHE A 46 14.77 9.83 2.96
C PHE A 46 16.21 9.58 3.42
N TYR A 47 16.58 8.33 3.67
CA TYR A 47 17.93 7.99 4.15
C TYR A 47 19.02 8.31 3.12
N PHE A 48 18.78 8.04 1.83
CA PHE A 48 19.76 8.31 0.76
C PHE A 48 19.61 9.69 0.10
N SER A 49 18.68 10.54 0.55
CA SER A 49 18.34 11.82 -0.10
C SER A 49 18.04 11.69 -1.59
N LEU A 50 17.38 10.60 -1.98
CA LEU A 50 16.99 10.30 -3.36
C LEU A 50 15.60 10.88 -3.67
N PRO A 51 15.25 11.11 -4.95
CA PRO A 51 13.89 11.52 -5.32
C PRO A 51 12.88 10.48 -4.83
N ILE A 52 11.97 10.92 -3.96
CA ILE A 52 10.96 10.09 -3.29
C ILE A 52 10.16 9.28 -4.30
N LEU A 53 9.77 9.91 -5.42
CA LEU A 53 8.96 9.27 -6.46
C LEU A 53 9.70 8.08 -7.11
N LEU A 54 11.00 8.21 -7.35
CA LEU A 54 11.80 7.18 -8.01
C LEU A 54 12.11 6.02 -7.06
N SER A 55 12.55 6.33 -5.83
CA SER A 55 12.86 5.32 -4.81
C SER A 55 11.62 4.54 -4.39
N THR A 56 10.52 5.25 -4.08
CA THR A 56 9.25 4.61 -3.71
C THR A 56 8.68 3.82 -4.87
N GLY A 57 8.74 4.34 -6.10
CA GLY A 57 8.27 3.65 -7.29
C GLY A 57 9.00 2.32 -7.53
N ILE A 58 10.34 2.34 -7.52
CA ILE A 58 11.16 1.13 -7.71
C ILE A 58 10.92 0.12 -6.59
N PHE A 59 10.90 0.59 -5.33
CA PHE A 59 10.67 -0.28 -4.19
C PHE A 59 9.27 -0.90 -4.21
N THR A 60 8.25 -0.12 -4.55
CA THR A 60 6.87 -0.61 -4.67
C THR A 60 6.73 -1.63 -5.80
N LEU A 61 7.40 -1.40 -6.94
CA LEU A 61 7.41 -2.36 -8.05
C LEU A 61 8.05 -3.69 -7.62
N PHE A 62 9.18 -3.62 -6.91
CA PHE A 62 9.86 -4.79 -6.35
C PHE A 62 8.97 -5.52 -5.34
N LEU A 63 8.33 -4.77 -4.44
CA LEU A 63 7.44 -5.32 -3.42
C LEU A 63 6.20 -5.97 -4.05
N ALA A 64 5.60 -5.35 -5.06
CA ALA A 64 4.47 -5.91 -5.78
C ALA A 64 4.84 -7.22 -6.49
N PHE A 65 6.03 -7.29 -7.09
CA PHE A 65 6.53 -8.54 -7.69
C PHE A 65 6.76 -9.63 -6.65
N LEU A 66 7.35 -9.27 -5.50
CA LEU A 66 7.57 -10.19 -4.38
C LEU A 66 6.24 -10.73 -3.84
N VAL A 67 5.27 -9.86 -3.56
CA VAL A 67 3.92 -10.23 -3.10
C VAL A 67 3.24 -11.14 -4.14
N ALA A 68 3.29 -10.78 -5.43
CA ALA A 68 2.68 -11.59 -6.49
C ALA A 68 3.31 -12.99 -6.60
N PHE A 69 4.64 -13.08 -6.48
CA PHE A 69 5.35 -14.35 -6.51
C PHE A 69 5.02 -15.23 -5.29
N LEU A 70 5.08 -14.66 -4.08
CA LEU A 70 4.74 -15.39 -2.84
C LEU A 70 3.26 -15.78 -2.81
N ALA A 71 2.36 -14.91 -3.25
CA ALA A 71 0.93 -15.19 -3.30
C ALA A 71 0.60 -16.36 -4.24
N LYS A 72 1.30 -16.45 -5.38
CA LYS A 72 1.15 -17.57 -6.32
C LYS A 72 1.69 -18.88 -5.75
N HIS A 73 2.77 -18.85 -4.98
CA HIS A 73 3.39 -20.06 -4.42
C HIS A 73 2.71 -20.55 -3.13
N TYR A 74 2.12 -19.64 -2.34
CA TYR A 74 1.53 -19.92 -1.04
C TYR A 74 0.07 -19.45 -0.93
N GLU A 75 -0.79 -19.94 -1.83
CA GLU A 75 -2.20 -19.56 -1.94
C GLU A 75 -2.98 -19.70 -0.61
N HIS A 76 -2.69 -20.75 0.18
CA HIS A 76 -3.35 -20.96 1.49
C HIS A 76 -2.89 -20.00 2.59
N ARG A 77 -1.73 -19.33 2.46
CA ARG A 77 -1.16 -18.42 3.48
C ARG A 77 -0.98 -16.99 2.97
N SER A 78 -1.63 -16.62 1.88
CA SER A 78 -1.44 -15.29 1.28
C SER A 78 -1.74 -14.16 2.27
N ASP A 79 -2.80 -14.26 3.08
CA ASP A 79 -3.16 -13.21 4.05
C ASP A 79 -2.09 -13.01 5.13
N SER A 80 -1.51 -14.10 5.64
CA SER A 80 -0.42 -14.01 6.62
C SER A 80 0.84 -13.40 6.01
N ILE A 81 1.16 -13.76 4.77
CA ILE A 81 2.32 -13.21 4.06
C ILE A 81 2.15 -11.71 3.82
N ILE A 82 0.96 -11.28 3.39
CA ILE A 82 0.62 -9.87 3.17
C ILE A 82 0.79 -9.09 4.49
N ALA A 83 0.31 -9.62 5.61
CA ALA A 83 0.47 -8.98 6.92
C ALA A 83 1.94 -8.85 7.35
N VAL A 84 2.77 -9.85 7.07
CA VAL A 84 4.21 -9.80 7.36
C VAL A 84 4.90 -8.74 6.49
N ILE A 85 4.58 -8.70 5.19
CA ILE A 85 5.16 -7.72 4.26
C ILE A 85 4.76 -6.29 4.64
N TRP A 86 3.49 -6.10 5.03
CA TRP A 86 2.99 -4.85 5.60
C TRP A 86 3.84 -4.41 6.80
N ALA A 87 3.99 -5.30 7.80
CA ALA A 87 4.66 -4.97 9.06
C ALA A 87 6.14 -4.69 8.85
N PHE A 88 6.78 -5.49 8.01
CA PHE A 88 8.18 -5.34 7.65
C PHE A 88 8.43 -4.02 6.92
N GLY A 89 7.65 -3.72 5.88
CA GLY A 89 7.84 -2.48 5.11
C GLY A 89 7.60 -1.21 5.94
N MET A 90 6.57 -1.22 6.79
CA MET A 90 6.31 -0.12 7.73
C MET A 90 7.43 0.05 8.74
N ALA A 91 7.89 -1.03 9.39
CA ALA A 91 8.96 -0.98 10.37
C ALA A 91 10.27 -0.49 9.75
N VAL A 92 10.66 -1.03 8.60
CA VAL A 92 11.86 -0.60 7.87
C VAL A 92 11.75 0.87 7.47
N GLY A 93 10.61 1.30 6.95
CA GLY A 93 10.37 2.69 6.58
C GLY A 93 10.51 3.65 7.77
N ILE A 94 9.85 3.33 8.89
CA ILE A 94 9.91 4.16 10.11
C ILE A 94 11.33 4.23 10.67
N ILE A 95 12.04 3.10 10.76
CA ILE A 95 13.42 3.06 11.28
C ILE A 95 14.34 3.90 10.39
N LEU A 96 14.22 3.79 9.07
CA LEU A 96 15.04 4.58 8.14
C LEU A 96 14.74 6.08 8.22
N ILE A 97 13.47 6.46 8.40
CA ILE A 97 13.07 7.86 8.60
C ILE A 97 13.64 8.39 9.92
N ASP A 98 13.54 7.62 11.00
CA ASP A 98 14.04 8.01 12.34
C ASP A 98 15.58 8.12 12.37
N LEU A 99 16.27 7.25 11.64
CA LEU A 99 17.72 7.27 11.50
C LEU A 99 18.24 8.40 10.58
N SER A 100 17.36 9.07 9.84
CA SER A 100 17.70 10.15 8.91
C SER A 100 17.82 11.49 9.67
N PRO A 101 19.03 12.02 9.95
CA PRO A 101 19.20 13.05 10.98
C PRO A 101 18.96 14.49 10.52
N SER A 102 18.81 14.80 9.23
CA SER A 102 18.63 16.19 8.79
C SER A 102 18.25 16.31 7.31
N TYR A 103 17.07 16.89 7.04
CA TYR A 103 17.09 18.18 6.37
C TYR A 103 16.10 19.12 7.06
N ASN A 104 16.70 19.98 7.89
CA ASN A 104 16.13 21.20 8.45
C ASN A 104 15.90 22.26 7.35
N THR A 105 15.04 22.02 6.36
CA THR A 105 14.33 23.14 5.71
C THR A 105 12.96 22.68 5.21
N ASP A 106 11.94 23.43 5.64
CA ASP A 106 10.73 23.69 4.87
C ASP A 106 9.55 22.71 4.92
N LEU A 107 9.31 22.05 6.07
CA LEU A 107 7.91 21.68 6.40
C LEU A 107 7.03 22.91 6.67
N MET A 108 7.62 24.05 7.04
CA MET A 108 6.91 25.33 7.25
C MET A 108 6.80 26.20 5.98
N ALA A 109 7.48 25.87 4.87
CA ALA A 109 7.28 26.57 3.60
C ALA A 109 6.21 25.91 2.71
N TYR A 110 5.76 24.71 3.10
CA TYR A 110 4.64 24.01 2.48
C TYR A 110 3.30 24.22 3.22
N LEU A 111 3.30 25.02 4.30
CA LEU A 111 2.13 25.36 5.10
C LEU A 111 1.75 26.84 4.89
#